data_AF-A0A9W4ACU8-F1
#
_entry.id   AF-A0A9W4ACU8-F1
#
_cell.length_a   1.000
_cell.length_b   1.000
_cell.length_c   1.000
_cell.angle_alpha   90.00
_cell.angle_beta   90.00
_cell.angle_gamma   90.00
#
_symmetry.space_group_name_H-M   'P 1'
#
loop_
_entity.id
_entity.type
_entity.pdbx_description
1 polymer ?
#
loop_
_entity_poly.entity_id
_entity_poly.type
_entity_poly.pdbx_seq_one_letter_code
_entity_poly.pdbx_strand_id
1 'polypeptide(L)'
;MVFEGFLGSGKTFGMSLFAKHYEEKSGCVLYSNYGLIGSKPFVTLDTFHDIAKEKSSILNLDEAHIDLDARSFSSNSVKFFSQLSYYLRKLRCTLFITSPSFDDLDSRIRGITNVLVRVSNDKNYFYYKMYDVQSKRYLKTMRIQKKKAFAIGSKVYDTTAMVSPVQVPDKRQDFMEFLEALKSTAEEYGRQYKHSA
;
A
#
# COMPACT_ATOMS: atom_id res chain seq x y z
N MET A 1 -2.28 -5.01 -3.19
CA MET A 1 -1.92 -6.30 -2.58
C MET A 1 -2.08 -6.15 -1.08
N VAL A 2 -2.68 -7.13 -0.40
CA VAL A 2 -2.73 -7.14 1.07
C VAL A 2 -1.89 -8.30 1.58
N PHE A 3 -1.02 -8.02 2.55
CA PHE A 3 -0.22 -9.00 3.27
C PHE A 3 -0.86 -9.24 4.63
N GLU A 4 -1.40 -10.43 4.86
CA GLU A 4 -2.07 -10.80 6.12
C GLU A 4 -1.28 -11.82 6.94
N GLY A 5 -1.42 -11.80 8.26
CA GLY A 5 -0.73 -12.73 9.17
C GLY A 5 -0.42 -12.13 10.54
N PHE A 6 -0.03 -12.97 11.49
CA PHE A 6 0.27 -12.55 12.86
C PHE A 6 1.44 -11.55 12.96
N LEU A 7 1.56 -10.87 14.10
CA LEU A 7 2.72 -10.02 14.40
C LEU A 7 4.01 -10.87 14.34
N GLY A 8 5.08 -10.30 13.77
CA GLY A 8 6.35 -11.03 13.59
C GLY A 8 6.34 -12.11 12.50
N SER A 9 5.24 -12.30 11.76
CA SER A 9 5.18 -13.28 10.66
C SER A 9 6.04 -12.89 9.46
N GLY A 10 6.47 -11.63 9.34
CA GLY A 10 7.29 -11.12 8.23
C GLY A 10 6.50 -10.38 7.14
N LYS A 11 5.32 -9.84 7.48
CA LYS A 11 4.45 -9.08 6.56
C LYS A 11 5.15 -7.84 5.99
N THR A 12 5.61 -6.95 6.88
CA THR A 12 6.29 -5.70 6.52
C THR A 12 7.49 -5.99 5.63
N PHE A 13 8.39 -6.89 6.06
CA PHE A 13 9.53 -7.31 5.24
C PHE A 13 9.11 -7.84 3.86
N GLY A 14 8.07 -8.67 3.79
CA GLY A 14 7.52 -9.17 2.54
C GLY A 14 7.00 -8.05 1.64
N MET A 15 6.19 -7.16 2.18
CA MET A 15 5.68 -5.99 1.47
C MET A 15 6.82 -5.12 0.93
N SER A 16 7.79 -4.77 1.78
CA SER A 16 8.95 -3.95 1.42
C SER A 16 9.79 -4.60 0.31
N LEU A 17 10.04 -5.90 0.41
CA LEU A 17 10.81 -6.63 -0.60
C LEU A 17 10.09 -6.65 -1.96
N PHE A 18 8.77 -6.85 -1.96
CA PHE A 18 7.98 -6.80 -3.19
C PHE A 18 7.99 -5.40 -3.80
N ALA A 19 7.84 -4.36 -2.97
CA ALA A 19 7.90 -2.98 -3.42
C ALA A 19 9.25 -2.67 -4.09
N LYS A 20 10.36 -3.05 -3.45
CA LYS A 20 11.72 -2.89 -4.00
C LYS A 20 11.93 -3.65 -5.30
N HIS A 21 11.48 -4.90 -5.36
CA HIS A 21 11.57 -5.70 -6.59
C HIS A 21 10.82 -5.05 -7.76
N TYR A 22 9.65 -4.45 -7.52
CA TYR A 22 8.92 -3.74 -8.58
C TYR A 22 9.52 -2.38 -8.90
N GLU A 23 10.02 -1.63 -7.91
CA GLU A 23 10.80 -0.40 -8.14
C GLU A 23 11.98 -0.66 -9.06
N GLU A 24 12.81 -1.66 -8.76
CA GLU A 24 13.97 -2.03 -9.59
C GLU A 24 13.58 -2.42 -11.02
N LYS A 25 12.41 -3.05 -11.20
CA LYS A 25 11.94 -3.51 -12.52
C LYS A 25 11.28 -2.46 -13.37
N SER A 26 10.51 -1.55 -12.77
CA SER A 26 9.71 -0.57 -13.51
C SER A 26 10.17 0.88 -13.32
N GLY A 27 11.08 1.14 -12.39
CA GLY A 27 11.45 2.50 -11.99
C GLY A 27 10.29 3.27 -11.35
N CYS A 28 9.34 2.57 -10.70
CA CYS A 28 8.21 3.24 -10.06
C CYS A 28 8.64 3.92 -8.76
N VAL A 29 7.99 5.03 -8.42
CA VAL A 29 8.29 5.74 -7.17
C VAL A 29 7.59 5.07 -5.99
N LEU A 30 8.34 4.84 -4.91
CA LEU A 30 7.80 4.26 -3.69
C LEU A 30 7.35 5.34 -2.71
N TYR A 31 6.20 5.11 -2.07
CA TYR A 31 5.69 5.90 -0.95
C TYR A 31 5.39 4.97 0.23
N SER A 32 5.58 5.44 1.47
CA SER A 32 5.21 4.66 2.67
C SER A 32 4.98 5.47 3.95
N ASN A 33 4.17 4.94 4.85
CA ASN A 33 3.92 5.47 6.20
C ASN A 33 4.92 4.95 7.28
N TYR A 34 5.93 4.19 6.85
CA TYR A 34 6.99 3.63 7.67
C TYR A 34 8.33 3.80 6.95
N GLY A 35 9.44 3.41 7.60
CA GLY A 35 10.80 3.58 7.09
C GLY A 35 11.21 2.65 5.95
N LEU A 36 10.47 2.59 4.84
CA LEU A 36 10.91 1.90 3.63
C LEU A 36 12.04 2.68 2.96
N ILE A 37 13.22 2.07 2.80
CA ILE A 37 14.39 2.77 2.27
C ILE A 37 14.12 3.26 0.85
N GLY A 38 14.51 4.50 0.52
CA GLY A 38 14.30 5.09 -0.81
C GLY A 38 12.85 5.44 -1.15
N SER A 39 11.91 5.25 -0.23
CA SER A 39 10.54 5.72 -0.40
C SER A 39 10.39 7.19 0.02
N LYS A 40 9.41 7.87 -0.57
CA LYS A 40 8.92 9.16 -0.09
C LYS A 40 7.94 8.95 1.07
N PRO A 41 7.95 9.79 2.11
CA PRO A 41 7.04 9.64 3.24
C PRO A 41 5.59 9.86 2.80
N PHE A 42 4.68 9.05 3.34
CA PHE A 42 3.23 9.18 3.20
C PHE A 42 2.62 9.38 4.58
N VAL A 43 2.48 10.64 4.98
CA VAL A 43 1.98 11.04 6.31
C VAL A 43 0.68 11.83 6.25
N THR A 44 0.29 12.29 5.06
CA THR A 44 -0.94 13.06 4.79
C THR A 44 -1.56 12.57 3.47
N LEU A 45 -2.88 12.68 3.35
CA LEU A 45 -3.57 12.46 2.07
C LEU A 45 -3.11 13.43 0.96
N ASP A 46 -2.58 14.61 1.30
CA ASP A 46 -2.10 15.57 0.31
C ASP A 46 -0.96 15.01 -0.56
N THR A 47 -0.22 14.03 -0.04
CA THR A 47 0.82 13.30 -0.80
C THR A 47 0.26 12.61 -2.05
N PHE A 48 -1.06 12.39 -2.15
CA PHE A 48 -1.68 11.91 -3.38
C PHE A 48 -1.53 12.89 -4.57
N HIS A 49 -1.38 14.20 -4.33
CA HIS A 49 -1.06 15.15 -5.40
C HIS A 49 0.29 14.89 -6.04
N ASP A 50 1.28 14.46 -5.25
CA ASP A 50 2.58 14.08 -5.78
C ASP A 50 2.49 12.75 -6.52
N ILE A 51 1.80 11.77 -5.94
CA ILE A 51 1.50 10.49 -6.60
C ILE A 51 0.84 10.70 -7.96
N ALA A 52 -0.10 11.65 -8.10
CA ALA A 52 -0.81 11.93 -9.34
C ALA A 52 0.10 12.40 -10.48
N LYS A 53 1.25 13.00 -10.15
CA LYS A 53 2.27 13.47 -11.10
C LYS A 53 3.25 12.37 -11.50
N GLU A 54 3.31 11.28 -10.75
CA GLU A 54 4.22 10.17 -11.05
C GLU A 54 3.74 9.36 -12.26
N LYS A 55 4.71 8.84 -13.03
CA LYS A 55 4.42 7.91 -14.13
C LYS A 55 3.86 6.58 -13.63
N SER A 56 4.39 6.09 -12.52
CA SER A 56 3.94 4.89 -11.82
C SER A 56 4.43 4.96 -10.38
N SER A 57 3.61 4.54 -9.44
CA SER A 57 3.98 4.53 -8.03
C SER A 57 3.44 3.31 -7.27
N ILE A 58 4.06 3.01 -6.13
CA ILE A 58 3.57 2.03 -5.16
C ILE A 58 3.46 2.72 -3.80
N LEU A 59 2.26 2.72 -3.24
CA LEU A 59 1.99 3.17 -1.88
C LEU A 59 2.00 1.97 -0.93
N ASN A 60 2.84 1.99 0.09
CA ASN A 60 3.00 0.91 1.07
C ASN A 60 2.52 1.39 2.44
N LEU A 61 1.45 0.78 2.95
CA LEU A 61 0.90 1.10 4.26
C LEU A 61 1.13 -0.08 5.21
N ASP A 62 2.00 0.11 6.18
CA ASP A 62 2.21 -0.86 7.25
C ASP A 62 1.17 -0.64 8.37
N GLU A 63 0.70 -1.74 8.95
CA GLU A 63 -0.35 -1.80 9.96
C GLU A 63 -1.59 -0.96 9.60
N ALA A 64 -2.01 -0.99 8.33
CA ALA A 64 -3.07 -0.12 7.83
C ALA A 64 -4.44 -0.38 8.48
N HIS A 65 -4.62 -1.50 9.19
CA HIS A 65 -5.78 -1.73 10.02
C HIS A 65 -5.95 -0.68 11.14
N ILE A 66 -4.89 0.03 11.55
CA ILE A 66 -4.97 1.14 12.51
C ILE A 66 -5.75 2.33 11.90
N ASP A 67 -5.43 2.67 10.65
CA ASP A 67 -6.02 3.82 9.95
C ASP A 67 -7.30 3.45 9.16
N LEU A 68 -7.46 2.17 8.81
CA LEU A 68 -8.50 1.62 7.92
C LEU A 68 -9.37 0.53 8.59
N ASP A 69 -9.48 0.56 9.91
CA ASP A 69 -10.25 -0.43 10.70
C ASP A 69 -11.71 -0.48 10.23
N ALA A 70 -12.20 -1.66 9.88
CA ALA A 70 -13.61 -1.92 9.55
C ALA A 70 -14.57 -1.54 10.69
N ARG A 71 -14.12 -1.55 11.95
CA ARG A 71 -14.93 -1.19 13.12
C ARG A 71 -15.07 0.32 13.32
N SER A 72 -14.16 1.10 12.73
CA SER A 72 -14.15 2.57 12.83
C SER A 72 -14.85 3.24 11.64
N PHE A 73 -15.78 2.54 10.98
CA PHE A 73 -16.50 2.97 9.76
C PHE A 73 -17.17 4.37 9.86
N SER A 74 -17.36 4.89 11.07
CA SER A 74 -17.87 6.25 11.31
C SER A 74 -16.82 7.35 11.09
N SER A 75 -15.53 7.06 11.25
CA SER A 75 -14.45 8.04 11.12
C SER A 75 -14.32 8.53 9.67
N ASN A 76 -14.12 9.83 9.51
CA ASN A 76 -13.97 10.45 8.19
C ASN A 76 -12.71 9.91 7.48
N SER A 77 -11.68 9.53 8.22
CA SER A 77 -10.42 8.95 7.72
C SER A 77 -10.64 7.72 6.84
N VAL A 78 -11.36 6.73 7.37
CA VAL A 78 -11.65 5.48 6.64
C VAL A 78 -12.49 5.77 5.41
N LYS A 79 -13.48 6.67 5.52
CA LYS A 79 -14.36 7.02 4.39
C LYS A 79 -13.61 7.70 3.27
N PHE A 80 -12.76 8.67 3.59
CA PHE A 80 -12.00 9.47 2.63
C PHE A 80 -10.93 8.63 1.94
N PHE A 81 -10.15 7.85 2.70
CA PHE A 81 -9.17 6.95 2.11
C PHE A 81 -9.82 5.87 1.23
N SER A 82 -10.91 5.25 1.70
CA SER A 82 -11.65 4.27 0.90
C SER A 82 -12.22 4.87 -0.39
N GLN A 83 -12.71 6.11 -0.35
CA GLN A 83 -13.16 6.80 -1.56
C GLN A 83 -12.01 7.08 -2.53
N LEU A 84 -10.85 7.49 -2.03
CA LEU A 84 -9.64 7.68 -2.83
C LEU A 84 -9.15 6.39 -3.47
N SER A 85 -9.30 5.27 -2.77
CA SER A 85 -8.82 3.97 -3.22
C SER A 85 -9.40 3.54 -4.57
N TYR A 86 -10.61 4.00 -4.92
CA TYR A 86 -11.23 3.76 -6.23
C TYR A 86 -10.53 4.49 -7.39
N TYR A 87 -9.79 5.56 -7.11
CA TYR A 87 -9.08 6.35 -8.12
C TYR A 87 -7.64 5.87 -8.36
N LEU A 88 -7.12 4.93 -7.57
CA LEU A 88 -5.72 4.49 -7.62
C LEU A 88 -5.26 4.08 -9.03
N ARG A 89 -6.11 3.40 -9.81
CA ARG A 89 -5.79 3.03 -11.19
C ARG A 89 -5.61 4.25 -12.10
N LYS A 90 -6.40 5.30 -11.92
CA LYS A 90 -6.27 6.56 -12.69
C LYS A 90 -5.01 7.34 -12.27
N LEU A 91 -4.63 7.22 -11.01
CA LEU A 91 -3.38 7.77 -10.46
C LEU A 91 -2.14 6.91 -10.78
N ARG A 92 -2.30 5.75 -11.45
CA ARG A 92 -1.21 4.80 -11.74
C ARG A 92 -0.46 4.37 -10.46
N CYS A 93 -1.21 4.28 -9.36
CA CYS A 93 -0.70 3.92 -8.05
C CYS A 93 -1.13 2.50 -7.69
N THR A 94 -0.18 1.66 -7.31
CA THR A 94 -0.44 0.33 -6.75
C THR A 94 -0.40 0.42 -5.23
N LEU A 95 -1.44 -0.09 -4.56
CA LEU A 95 -1.52 -0.08 -3.10
C LEU A 95 -1.08 -1.41 -2.52
N PHE A 96 -0.07 -1.39 -1.65
CA PHE A 96 0.34 -2.50 -0.78
C PHE A 96 -0.01 -2.17 0.66
N ILE A 97 -0.61 -3.14 1.36
CA ILE A 97 -1.05 -2.99 2.76
C ILE A 97 -0.57 -4.19 3.57
N THR A 98 -0.17 -4.00 4.81
CA THR A 98 -0.13 -5.08 5.81
C THR A 98 -1.30 -4.95 6.80
N SER A 99 -1.81 -6.09 7.23
CA SER A 99 -2.85 -6.19 8.26
C SER A 99 -2.68 -7.51 9.05
N PRO A 100 -3.08 -7.59 10.33
CA PRO A 100 -3.20 -8.86 11.04
C PRO A 100 -4.14 -9.84 10.32
N SER A 101 -5.29 -9.34 9.87
CA SER A 101 -6.31 -10.09 9.12
C SER A 101 -6.85 -9.26 7.96
N PHE A 102 -7.09 -9.90 6.81
CA PHE A 102 -7.79 -9.26 5.70
C PHE A 102 -9.21 -8.85 6.09
N ASP A 103 -9.87 -9.62 6.96
CA ASP A 103 -11.24 -9.37 7.40
C ASP A 103 -11.37 -8.17 8.36
N ASP A 104 -10.27 -7.62 8.86
CA ASP A 104 -10.26 -6.41 9.69
C ASP A 104 -10.24 -5.12 8.86
N LEU A 105 -9.93 -5.19 7.56
CA LEU A 105 -9.88 -4.02 6.67
C LEU A 105 -11.27 -3.56 6.23
N ASP A 106 -11.47 -2.25 5.99
CA ASP A 106 -12.71 -1.73 5.40
C ASP A 106 -13.14 -2.53 4.15
N SER A 107 -14.44 -2.83 4.06
CA SER A 107 -15.02 -3.65 2.99
C SER A 107 -14.74 -3.14 1.58
N ARG A 108 -14.58 -1.82 1.40
CA ARG A 108 -14.26 -1.20 0.11
C ARG A 108 -12.81 -1.48 -0.27
N ILE A 109 -11.88 -1.41 0.69
CA ILE A 109 -10.48 -1.78 0.49
C ILE A 109 -10.36 -3.27 0.13
N ARG A 110 -11.10 -4.14 0.83
CA ARG A 110 -11.20 -5.55 0.45
C ARG A 110 -11.74 -5.72 -0.97
N GLY A 111 -12.80 -5.00 -1.31
CA GLY A 111 -13.47 -5.07 -2.62
C GLY A 111 -12.58 -4.69 -3.81
N ILE A 112 -11.62 -3.79 -3.62
CA ILE A 112 -10.67 -3.40 -4.67
C ILE A 112 -9.36 -4.21 -4.64
N THR A 113 -9.14 -5.06 -3.62
CA THR A 113 -7.89 -5.83 -3.50
C THR A 113 -7.85 -6.94 -4.54
N ASN A 114 -6.82 -6.97 -5.38
CA ASN A 114 -6.65 -8.02 -6.39
C ASN A 114 -5.95 -9.27 -5.84
N VAL A 115 -4.89 -9.07 -5.04
CA VAL A 115 -4.04 -10.16 -4.54
C VAL A 115 -3.95 -10.09 -3.01
N LEU A 116 -4.31 -11.21 -2.37
CA LEU A 116 -4.12 -11.46 -0.96
C LEU A 116 -2.90 -12.36 -0.77
N VAL A 117 -1.99 -11.96 0.12
CA VAL A 117 -0.77 -12.67 0.47
C VAL A 117 -0.86 -13.11 1.92
N ARG A 118 -1.07 -14.41 2.13
CA ARG A 118 -1.04 -15.02 3.46
C ARG A 118 0.40 -15.27 3.86
N VAL A 119 0.83 -14.58 4.91
CA VAL A 119 2.19 -14.61 5.42
C VAL A 119 2.26 -15.53 6.64
N SER A 120 3.21 -16.45 6.61
CA SER A 120 3.53 -17.33 7.73
C SER A 120 5.03 -17.58 7.77
N ASN A 121 5.54 -18.14 8.87
CA ASN A 121 6.96 -18.47 8.97
C ASN A 121 7.18 -19.72 9.83
N ASP A 122 8.35 -20.31 9.67
CA ASP A 122 8.88 -21.35 10.55
C ASP A 122 10.27 -20.96 11.08
N LYS A 123 11.02 -21.89 11.66
CA LYS A 123 12.37 -21.62 12.16
C LYS A 123 13.33 -21.06 11.10
N ASN A 124 13.17 -21.46 9.84
CA ASN A 124 14.15 -21.25 8.78
C ASN A 124 13.63 -20.35 7.64
N TYR A 125 12.32 -20.27 7.42
CA TYR A 125 11.71 -19.64 6.24
C TYR A 125 10.57 -18.70 6.59
N PHE A 126 10.41 -17.67 5.77
CA PHE A 126 9.17 -16.93 5.56
C PHE A 126 8.43 -17.52 4.35
N TYR A 127 7.11 -17.57 4.42
CA TYR A 127 6.22 -18.07 3.36
C TYR A 127 5.19 -17.00 2.99
N TYR A 128 5.06 -16.75 1.69
CA TYR A 128 4.15 -15.76 1.10
C TYR A 128 3.22 -16.47 0.12
N LYS A 129 2.05 -16.87 0.61
CA LYS A 129 1.07 -17.65 -0.16
C LYS A 129 0.06 -16.70 -0.80
N MET A 130 0.09 -16.60 -2.12
CA MET A 130 -0.68 -15.62 -2.87
C MET A 130 -1.96 -16.21 -3.43
N TYR A 131 -3.02 -15.42 -3.35
CA TYR A 131 -4.34 -15.74 -3.84
C TYR A 131 -4.87 -14.57 -4.65
N ASP A 132 -5.53 -14.87 -5.76
CA ASP A 132 -6.39 -13.92 -6.45
C ASP A 132 -7.70 -13.81 -5.66
N VAL A 133 -8.04 -12.60 -5.21
CA VAL A 133 -9.19 -12.38 -4.33
C VAL A 133 -10.51 -12.56 -5.06
N GLN A 134 -10.59 -12.12 -6.32
CA GLN A 134 -11.84 -12.14 -7.10
C GLN A 134 -12.25 -13.57 -7.44
N SER A 135 -11.31 -14.35 -7.96
CA SER A 135 -11.52 -15.76 -8.34
C SER A 135 -11.32 -16.74 -7.18
N LYS A 136 -10.86 -16.26 -6.02
CA LYS A 136 -10.47 -17.08 -4.84
C LYS A 136 -9.44 -18.16 -5.18
N ARG A 137 -8.65 -17.95 -6.23
CA ARG A 137 -7.73 -18.95 -6.77
C ARG A 137 -6.34 -18.81 -6.16
N TYR A 138 -5.74 -19.92 -5.77
CA TYR A 138 -4.33 -19.96 -5.42
C TYR A 138 -3.46 -19.61 -6.63
N LEU A 139 -2.52 -18.69 -6.44
CA LEU A 139 -1.60 -18.25 -7.48
C LEU A 139 -0.25 -18.95 -7.34
N LYS A 140 0.44 -18.72 -6.22
CA LYS A 140 1.77 -19.30 -5.94
C LYS A 140 2.16 -19.12 -4.48
N THR A 141 3.17 -19.85 -4.05
CA THR A 141 3.84 -19.65 -2.76
C THR A 141 5.27 -19.25 -3.04
N MET A 142 5.71 -18.12 -2.47
CA MET A 142 7.13 -17.77 -2.41
C MET A 142 7.66 -18.09 -1.02
N ARG A 143 8.90 -18.57 -0.93
CA ARG A 143 9.59 -18.80 0.33
C ARG A 143 10.93 -18.08 0.36
N ILE A 144 11.29 -17.52 1.50
CA ILE A 144 12.55 -16.80 1.69
C ILE A 144 13.22 -17.33 2.94
N GLN A 145 14.50 -17.70 2.84
CA GLN A 145 15.29 -18.10 4.02
C GLN A 145 15.47 -16.91 4.96
N LYS A 146 15.15 -17.09 6.25
CA LYS A 146 15.30 -16.07 7.29
C LYS A 146 16.71 -15.52 7.36
N LYS A 147 17.73 -16.38 7.23
CA LYS A 147 19.15 -15.97 7.17
C LYS A 147 19.42 -14.94 6.05
N LYS A 148 18.86 -15.17 4.86
CA LYS A 148 19.00 -14.25 3.73
C LYS A 148 18.18 -12.98 3.94
N ALA A 149 16.95 -13.11 4.44
CA ALA A 149 16.09 -11.98 4.75
C ALA A 149 16.74 -11.03 5.76
N PHE A 150 17.27 -11.54 6.87
CA PHE A 150 17.93 -10.71 7.88
C PHE A 150 19.23 -10.07 7.39
N ALA A 151 19.95 -10.70 6.47
CA ALA A 151 21.15 -10.12 5.88
C ALA A 151 20.86 -8.89 5.00
N ILE A 152 19.64 -8.75 4.48
CA ILE A 152 19.22 -7.62 3.64
C ILE A 152 18.17 -6.73 4.30
N GLY A 153 17.63 -7.11 5.46
CA GLY A 153 16.49 -6.43 6.09
C GLY A 153 16.72 -4.93 6.27
N SER A 154 17.87 -4.58 6.87
CA SER A 154 18.28 -3.18 7.08
C SER A 154 18.60 -2.41 5.80
N LYS A 155 18.76 -3.08 4.66
CA LYS A 155 18.90 -2.45 3.34
C LYS A 155 17.55 -2.22 2.66
N VAL A 156 16.50 -2.89 3.15
CA VAL A 156 15.16 -2.84 2.59
C VAL A 156 14.28 -1.86 3.37
N TYR A 157 14.28 -1.91 4.70
CA TYR A 157 13.53 -0.97 5.53
C TYR A 157 14.16 -0.80 6.93
N ASP A 158 13.87 0.33 7.56
CA ASP A 158 14.22 0.60 8.96
C ASP A 158 13.30 -0.21 9.88
N THR A 159 13.89 -1.18 10.57
CA THR A 159 13.19 -2.08 11.49
C THR A 159 12.81 -1.42 12.82
N THR A 160 13.32 -0.22 13.10
CA THR A 160 13.10 0.51 14.36
C THR A 160 12.13 1.68 14.21
N ALA A 161 11.90 2.15 12.99
CA ALA A 161 10.96 3.22 12.70
C ALA A 161 9.52 2.80 13.05
N MET A 162 8.85 3.62 13.87
CA MET A 162 7.44 3.44 14.16
C MET A 162 6.59 3.86 12.95
N VAL A 163 5.45 3.19 12.79
CA VAL A 163 4.44 3.55 11.79
C VAL A 163 3.83 4.90 12.17
N SER A 164 3.77 5.82 11.21
CA SER A 164 3.08 7.10 11.39
C SER A 164 1.63 6.98 10.91
N PRO A 165 0.63 7.36 11.74
CA PRO A 165 -0.75 7.38 11.27
C PRO A 165 -0.91 8.42 10.17
N VAL A 166 -1.74 8.09 9.17
CA VAL A 166 -2.00 9.00 8.05
C VAL A 166 -2.96 10.10 8.49
N GLN A 167 -2.52 11.35 8.35
CA GLN A 167 -3.36 12.52 8.59
C GLN A 167 -4.38 12.68 7.45
N VAL A 168 -5.64 12.87 7.83
CA VAL A 168 -6.76 13.05 6.91
C VAL A 168 -7.48 14.36 7.23
N PRO A 169 -8.13 15.01 6.25
CA PRO A 169 -9.00 16.14 6.54
C PRO A 169 -10.14 15.74 7.47
N ASP A 170 -10.48 16.59 8.43
CA ASP A 170 -11.61 16.34 9.34
C ASP A 170 -12.95 16.66 8.69
N LYS A 171 -12.97 17.67 7.80
CA LYS A 171 -14.18 18.18 7.17
C LYS A 171 -14.37 17.59 5.77
N ARG A 172 -15.62 17.28 5.46
CA ARG A 172 -16.02 16.81 4.13
C ARG A 172 -15.75 17.84 3.03
N GLN A 173 -15.92 19.12 3.32
CA GLN A 173 -15.68 20.20 2.36
C GLN A 173 -14.20 20.20 1.90
N ASP A 174 -13.28 20.24 2.86
CA ASP A 174 -11.83 20.19 2.63
C ASP A 174 -11.44 18.94 1.81
N PHE A 175 -12.03 17.79 2.13
CA PHE A 175 -11.80 16.57 1.36
C PHE A 175 -12.32 16.64 -0.08
N MET A 176 -13.46 17.30 -0.34
CA MET A 176 -13.99 17.45 -1.68
C MET A 176 -13.14 18.39 -2.52
N GLU A 177 -12.67 19.50 -1.95
CA GLU A 177 -11.75 20.44 -2.60
C GLU A 177 -10.42 19.76 -2.96
N PHE A 178 -9.85 19.02 -2.01
CA PHE A 178 -8.68 18.17 -2.25
C PHE A 178 -8.94 17.17 -3.41
N LEU A 179 -10.06 16.46 -3.39
CA LEU A 179 -10.38 15.46 -4.40
C LEU A 179 -10.53 16.07 -5.80
N GLU A 180 -11.11 17.28 -5.89
CA GLU A 180 -11.27 18.00 -7.15
C GLU A 180 -9.92 18.47 -7.71
N ALA A 181 -9.06 19.04 -6.86
CA ALA A 181 -7.69 19.39 -7.23
C ALA A 181 -6.87 18.16 -7.67
N LEU A 182 -7.05 17.02 -6.99
CA LEU A 182 -6.38 15.77 -7.31
C LEU A 182 -6.80 15.25 -8.70
N LYS A 183 -8.10 15.29 -9.01
CA LYS A 183 -8.62 14.92 -10.33
C LYS A 183 -8.05 15.81 -11.42
N SER A 184 -8.03 17.12 -11.21
CA SER A 184 -7.45 18.08 -12.16
C SER A 184 -5.99 17.74 -12.47
N THR A 185 -5.18 17.48 -11.43
CA THR A 185 -3.77 17.06 -11.58
C THR A 185 -3.63 15.77 -12.40
N ALA A 186 -4.46 14.77 -12.10
CA ALA A 186 -4.43 13.49 -12.80
C ALA A 186 -4.86 13.60 -14.27
N GLU A 187 -5.82 14.47 -14.57
CA GLU A 187 -6.29 14.75 -15.93
C GLU A 187 -5.28 15.56 -16.74
N GLU A 188 -4.60 16.52 -16.13
CA GLU A 188 -3.51 17.27 -16.75
C GLU A 188 -2.38 16.33 -17.17
N TYR A 189 -1.94 15.44 -16.26
CA TYR A 189 -0.98 14.39 -16.60
C TYR A 189 -1.49 13.55 -17.78
N GLY A 190 -2.74 13.10 -17.72
CA GLY A 190 -3.36 12.32 -18.80
C GLY A 190 -3.35 13.03 -20.15
N ARG A 191 -3.51 14.36 -20.19
CA ARG A 191 -3.44 15.18 -21.41
C ARG A 191 -2.02 15.31 -21.95
N GLN A 192 -1.05 15.57 -21.07
CA GLN A 192 0.36 15.71 -21.47
C GLN A 192 0.92 14.47 -22.17
N TYR A 193 0.53 13.27 -21.73
CA TYR A 193 1.07 12.01 -22.26
C TYR A 193 0.16 11.31 -23.28
N LYS A 194 -1.05 11.82 -23.56
CA LYS A 194 -1.90 11.34 -24.66
C LYS A 194 -1.45 11.80 -26.04
N HIS A 195 -0.60 12.82 -26.14
CA HIS A 195 -0.06 13.33 -27.39
C HIS A 195 1.33 12.75 -27.76
N SER A 196 1.83 11.80 -26.98
CA SER A 196 3.17 11.22 -27.13
C SER A 196 3.16 9.72 -27.46
N ALA A 197 2.01 9.19 -27.90
CA ALA A 197 1.80 7.78 -28.26
C ALA A 197 1.33 7.65 -29.70
#